data_AF-A0A7L8V1U7-F1
#
_entry.id   AF-A0A7L8V1U7-F1
#
_cell.length_a   1.000
_cell.length_b   1.000
_cell.length_c   1.000
_cell.angle_alpha   90.00
_cell.angle_beta   90.00
_cell.angle_gamma   90.00
#
_symmetry.space_group_name_H-M   'P 1'
#
loop_
_entity.id
_entity.type
_entity.pdbx_description
1 polymer ?
#
loop_
_entity_poly.entity_id
_entity_poly.type
_entity_poly.pdbx_seq_one_letter_code
_entity_poly.pdbx_strand_id
1 'polypeptide(L)'
;MIAIPVKIQKDDIVVAHSFGRAIYFAIANKGQIEIVKNNYHCGRSVAVWLKSLGVTDIIVSQLKKNPFEALQNIGIKVYYIGKKKVGFRNAILKFADGEVPILNQFSYELYMKKSPLNDEQSVVQTYKERIHSLIEQRVVSNVVKTYQL
;
A
#
# COMPACT_ATOMS: atom_id res chain seq x y z
N MET A 1 2.97 0.51 -14.73
CA MET A 1 1.72 -0.26 -14.96
C MET A 1 1.07 -0.49 -13.61
N ILE A 2 -0.22 -0.19 -13.48
CA ILE A 2 -0.92 -0.16 -12.19
C ILE A 2 -1.90 -1.34 -12.11
N ALA A 3 -1.88 -2.07 -11.00
CA ALA A 3 -2.89 -3.08 -10.69
C ALA A 3 -3.82 -2.61 -9.57
N ILE A 4 -5.11 -2.95 -9.67
CA ILE A 4 -6.10 -2.74 -8.63
C ILE A 4 -6.85 -4.06 -8.41
N PRO A 5 -6.85 -4.64 -7.19
CA PRO A 5 -7.74 -5.75 -6.87
C PRO A 5 -9.17 -5.24 -6.94
N VAL A 6 -10.03 -5.88 -7.74
CA VAL A 6 -11.41 -5.44 -7.97
C VAL A 6 -12.42 -6.55 -7.75
N LYS A 7 -13.65 -6.14 -7.45
CA LYS A 7 -14.85 -6.98 -7.45
C LYS A 7 -15.84 -6.34 -8.42
N ILE A 8 -16.37 -7.16 -9.32
CA ILE A 8 -17.47 -6.76 -10.22
C ILE A 8 -18.78 -6.93 -9.45
N GLN A 9 -19.62 -5.88 -9.42
CA GLN A 9 -20.92 -5.85 -8.76
C GLN A 9 -21.95 -5.26 -9.71
N LYS A 10 -22.82 -6.11 -10.30
CA LYS A 10 -23.78 -5.70 -11.32
C LYS A 10 -23.07 -4.88 -12.41
N ASP A 11 -23.40 -3.60 -12.55
CA ASP A 11 -22.88 -2.68 -13.57
C ASP A 11 -21.66 -1.88 -13.10
N ASP A 12 -21.09 -2.23 -11.93
CA ASP A 12 -20.07 -1.42 -11.27
C ASP A 12 -18.80 -2.23 -10.92
N ILE A 13 -17.65 -1.58 -11.00
CA ILE A 13 -16.36 -2.16 -10.63
C ILE A 13 -15.84 -1.41 -9.40
N VAL A 14 -15.62 -2.14 -8.32
CA VAL A 14 -15.18 -1.56 -7.04
C VAL A 14 -13.88 -2.19 -6.59
N VAL A 15 -13.07 -1.43 -5.84
CA VAL A 15 -11.85 -1.96 -5.23
C VAL A 15 -12.23 -3.08 -4.26
N ALA A 16 -11.62 -4.25 -4.44
CA ALA A 16 -11.81 -5.37 -3.55
C ALA A 16 -11.11 -5.09 -2.21
N HIS A 17 -11.81 -5.43 -1.13
CA HIS A 17 -11.29 -5.21 0.21
C HIS A 17 -9.99 -5.98 0.46
N SER A 18 -9.93 -7.26 0.08
CA SER A 18 -8.79 -8.15 0.37
C SER A 18 -7.96 -8.41 -0.88
N PHE A 19 -6.68 -7.98 -0.86
CA PHE A 19 -5.75 -8.18 -1.98
C PHE A 19 -5.59 -9.64 -2.40
N GLY A 20 -5.09 -10.52 -1.52
CA GLY A 20 -4.71 -11.88 -1.89
C GLY A 20 -5.89 -12.83 -2.19
N ARG A 21 -7.13 -12.36 -1.99
CA ARG A 21 -8.37 -13.10 -2.28
C ARG A 21 -9.25 -12.37 -3.29
N ALA A 22 -8.75 -11.30 -3.91
CA ALA A 22 -9.47 -10.63 -4.97
C ALA A 22 -9.69 -11.61 -6.13
N ILE A 23 -10.90 -11.63 -6.68
CA ILE A 23 -11.26 -12.54 -7.80
C ILE A 23 -10.66 -12.01 -9.10
N TYR A 24 -10.60 -10.69 -9.24
CA TYR A 24 -10.11 -10.01 -10.43
C TYR A 24 -9.11 -8.91 -10.06
N PHE A 25 -8.24 -8.60 -11.01
CA PHE A 25 -7.41 -7.40 -10.99
C PHE A 25 -7.69 -6.58 -12.23
N ALA A 26 -7.92 -5.28 -12.05
CA ALA A 26 -7.91 -4.33 -13.16
C ALA A 26 -6.46 -3.84 -13.35
N ILE A 27 -5.91 -4.04 -14.54
CA ILE A 27 -4.57 -3.62 -14.94
C ILE A 27 -4.70 -2.42 -15.85
N ALA A 28 -4.19 -1.28 -15.40
CA ALA A 28 -4.17 -0.04 -16.16
C ALA A 28 -2.76 0.20 -16.76
N ASN A 29 -2.70 0.35 -18.08
CA ASN A 29 -1.48 0.60 -18.83
C ASN A 29 -1.74 1.56 -20.00
N LYS A 30 -1.08 2.72 -20.03
CA LYS A 30 -1.15 3.68 -21.15
C LYS A 30 -2.59 3.98 -21.64
N GLY A 31 -3.52 4.17 -20.71
CA GLY A 31 -4.93 4.46 -21.02
C GLY A 31 -5.81 3.24 -21.32
N GLN A 32 -5.24 2.04 -21.42
CA GLN A 32 -5.98 0.79 -21.55
C GLN A 32 -6.20 0.14 -20.19
N ILE A 33 -7.36 -0.48 -20.02
CA ILE A 33 -7.73 -1.22 -18.81
C ILE A 33 -8.09 -2.65 -19.20
N GLU A 34 -7.42 -3.62 -18.61
CA GLU A 34 -7.71 -5.04 -18.75
C GLU A 34 -8.16 -5.60 -17.40
N ILE A 35 -9.21 -6.43 -17.38
CA ILE A 35 -9.63 -7.15 -16.18
C ILE A 35 -9.14 -8.59 -16.29
N VAL A 36 -8.19 -8.95 -15.44
CA VAL A 36 -7.60 -10.30 -15.40
C VAL A 36 -8.14 -11.08 -14.19
N LYS A 37 -8.46 -12.35 -14.40
CA LYS A 37 -8.91 -13.25 -13.34
C LYS A 37 -7.71 -13.72 -12.52
N ASN A 38 -7.83 -13.63 -11.19
CA ASN A 38 -6.85 -14.18 -10.28
C ASN A 38 -7.11 -15.67 -10.05
N ASN A 39 -6.16 -16.51 -10.50
CA ASN A 39 -6.19 -17.96 -10.27
C ASN A 39 -5.41 -18.39 -9.02
N TYR A 40 -4.87 -17.44 -8.25
CA TYR A 40 -4.08 -17.70 -7.05
C TYR A 40 -4.88 -17.42 -5.78
N HIS A 41 -4.67 -18.26 -4.76
CA HIS A 41 -5.36 -18.15 -3.47
C HIS A 41 -4.49 -17.57 -2.35
N CYS A 42 -3.23 -17.25 -2.66
CA CYS A 42 -2.26 -16.74 -1.70
C CYS A 42 -1.66 -15.41 -2.19
N GLY A 43 -1.60 -14.40 -1.30
CA GLY A 43 -1.14 -13.06 -1.68
C GLY A 43 0.32 -13.01 -2.14
N ARG A 44 1.17 -13.94 -1.69
CA ARG A 44 2.57 -14.03 -2.15
C ARG A 44 2.65 -14.45 -3.62
N SER A 45 1.87 -15.46 -4.01
CA SER A 45 1.77 -15.91 -5.40
C SER A 45 1.15 -14.84 -6.30
N VAL A 46 0.13 -14.12 -5.80
CA VAL A 46 -0.44 -12.97 -6.51
C VAL A 46 0.63 -11.90 -6.77
N ALA A 47 1.48 -11.58 -5.80
CA ALA A 47 2.55 -10.59 -5.99
C ALA A 47 3.52 -10.98 -7.12
N VAL A 48 3.99 -12.23 -7.13
CA VAL A 48 4.89 -12.75 -8.17
C VAL A 48 4.22 -12.74 -9.55
N TRP A 49 2.95 -13.14 -9.61
CA TRP A 49 2.18 -13.12 -10.84
C TRP A 49 1.96 -11.70 -11.38
N LEU A 50 1.60 -10.74 -10.53
CA LEU A 50 1.48 -9.34 -10.96
C LEU A 50 2.82 -8.81 -11.48
N LYS A 51 3.93 -9.19 -10.84
CA LYS A 51 5.27 -8.83 -11.33
C LYS A 51 5.55 -9.40 -12.72
N SER A 52 5.15 -10.65 -13.00
CA SER A 52 5.34 -11.25 -14.33
C SER A 52 4.50 -10.56 -15.42
N LEU A 53 3.41 -9.89 -15.04
CA LEU A 53 2.62 -9.05 -15.96
C LEU A 53 3.24 -7.66 -16.18
N GLY A 54 4.37 -7.33 -15.54
CA GLY A 54 5.01 -6.02 -15.64
C GLY A 54 4.39 -4.94 -14.75
N VAL A 55 3.57 -5.34 -13.76
CA VAL A 55 3.02 -4.41 -12.77
C VAL A 55 4.15 -3.79 -11.94
N THR A 56 4.10 -2.47 -11.78
CA THR A 56 5.05 -1.68 -11.00
C THR A 56 4.42 -1.04 -9.77
N ASP A 57 3.10 -0.83 -9.81
CA ASP A 57 2.35 -0.11 -8.80
C ASP A 57 1.05 -0.86 -8.50
N ILE A 58 0.62 -0.89 -7.25
CA ILE A 58 -0.64 -1.51 -6.85
C ILE A 58 -1.40 -0.62 -5.86
N ILE A 59 -2.70 -0.44 -6.09
CA ILE A 59 -3.59 0.31 -5.19
C ILE A 59 -4.44 -0.69 -4.41
N VAL A 60 -4.40 -0.65 -3.08
CA VAL A 60 -5.06 -1.64 -2.21
C VAL A 60 -5.86 -1.00 -1.08
N SER A 61 -6.93 -1.68 -0.67
CA SER A 61 -7.72 -1.31 0.53
C SER A 61 -7.25 -2.05 1.78
N GLN A 62 -7.07 -3.38 1.73
CA GLN A 62 -6.42 -4.14 2.81
C GLN A 62 -5.34 -5.06 2.25
N LEU A 63 -4.24 -5.08 2.97
CA LEU A 63 -3.08 -5.91 2.67
C LEU A 63 -2.49 -6.44 3.97
N LYS A 64 -2.24 -7.75 4.03
CA LYS A 64 -1.57 -8.37 5.18
C LYS A 64 -0.04 -8.17 5.06
N LYS A 65 0.69 -8.40 6.16
CA LYS A 65 2.13 -8.14 6.25
C LYS A 65 2.93 -8.94 5.21
N ASN A 66 2.70 -10.26 5.17
CA ASN A 66 3.43 -11.14 4.25
C ASN A 66 3.29 -10.75 2.76
N PRO A 67 2.09 -10.49 2.20
CA PRO A 67 1.99 -10.02 0.82
C PRO A 67 2.51 -8.59 0.62
N PHE A 68 2.45 -7.72 1.62
CA PHE A 68 3.07 -6.39 1.55
C PHE A 68 4.59 -6.49 1.38
N GLU A 69 5.26 -7.26 2.24
CA GLU A 69 6.70 -7.50 2.15
C GLU A 69 7.08 -8.15 0.82
N ALA A 70 6.28 -9.11 0.35
CA ALA A 70 6.53 -9.77 -0.93
C ALA A 70 6.47 -8.78 -2.11
N LEU A 71 5.48 -7.87 -2.13
CA LEU A 71 5.36 -6.83 -3.16
C LEU A 71 6.55 -5.86 -3.10
N GLN A 72 6.95 -5.42 -1.92
CA GLN A 72 8.09 -4.52 -1.73
C GLN A 72 9.41 -5.16 -2.19
N ASN A 73 9.66 -6.41 -1.81
CA ASN A 73 10.90 -7.13 -2.15
C ASN A 73 11.07 -7.34 -3.65
N ILE A 74 9.98 -7.39 -4.42
CA ILE A 74 10.02 -7.52 -5.89
C ILE A 74 9.87 -6.17 -6.61
N GLY A 75 9.94 -5.07 -5.86
CA GLY A 75 9.94 -3.70 -6.38
C GLY A 75 8.58 -3.20 -6.87
N ILE A 76 7.47 -3.75 -6.35
CA ILE A 76 6.13 -3.21 -6.59
C ILE A 76 5.79 -2.19 -5.50
N LYS A 77 5.49 -0.95 -5.92
CA LYS A 77 5.03 0.11 -5.02
C LYS A 77 3.59 -0.15 -4.62
N VAL A 78 3.28 0.01 -3.34
CA VAL A 78 1.96 -0.25 -2.78
C VAL A 78 1.34 1.07 -2.35
N TYR A 79 0.11 1.33 -2.74
CA TYR A 79 -0.64 2.55 -2.43
C TYR A 79 -1.92 2.21 -1.67
N TYR A 80 -2.27 3.01 -0.68
CA TYR A 80 -3.44 2.76 0.17
C TYR A 80 -4.60 3.67 -0.19
N ILE A 81 -5.74 3.08 -0.56
CA ILE A 81 -6.96 3.82 -0.95
C ILE A 81 -7.94 4.06 0.22
N GLY A 82 -7.64 3.55 1.41
CA GLY A 82 -8.54 3.60 2.55
C GLY A 82 -9.41 2.34 2.74
N LYS A 83 -10.15 2.31 3.85
CA LYS A 83 -11.08 1.19 4.20
C LYS A 83 -12.47 1.35 3.61
N LYS A 84 -12.86 2.57 3.22
CA LYS A 84 -14.18 2.85 2.65
C LYS A 84 -14.31 2.18 1.28
N LYS A 85 -15.54 1.85 0.88
CA LYS A 85 -15.81 1.35 -0.48
C LYS A 85 -15.45 2.44 -1.49
N VAL A 86 -14.63 2.11 -2.48
CA VAL A 86 -14.22 3.04 -3.55
C VAL A 86 -14.43 2.35 -4.89
N GLY A 87 -15.04 3.06 -5.84
CA GLY A 87 -15.19 2.62 -7.23
C GLY A 87 -13.84 2.65 -7.95
N PHE A 88 -13.64 1.76 -8.92
CA PHE A 88 -12.39 1.66 -9.67
C PHE A 88 -11.97 3.00 -10.32
N ARG A 89 -12.90 3.71 -10.98
CA ARG A 89 -12.63 5.02 -11.59
C ARG A 89 -12.14 6.04 -10.57
N ASN A 90 -12.81 6.14 -9.42
CA ASN A 90 -12.41 7.05 -8.35
C ASN A 90 -11.05 6.67 -7.76
N ALA A 91 -10.72 5.37 -7.68
CA ALA A 91 -9.41 4.95 -7.20
C ALA A 91 -8.27 5.40 -8.15
N ILE A 92 -8.50 5.35 -9.46
CA ILE A 92 -7.55 5.85 -10.46
C ILE A 92 -7.41 7.37 -10.40
N LEU A 93 -8.53 8.11 -10.27
CA LEU A 93 -8.48 9.58 -10.14
C LEU A 93 -7.69 10.00 -8.91
N LYS A 94 -8.02 9.45 -7.74
CA LYS A 94 -7.28 9.72 -6.49
C LYS A 94 -5.80 9.38 -6.58
N PHE A 95 -5.45 8.36 -7.36
CA PHE A 95 -4.06 8.03 -7.62
C PHE A 95 -3.37 9.07 -8.50
N ALA A 96 -4.02 9.50 -9.58
CA ALA A 96 -3.51 10.54 -10.47
C ALA A 96 -3.34 11.89 -9.75
N ASP A 97 -4.24 12.20 -8.82
CA ASP A 97 -4.22 13.44 -8.02
C ASP A 97 -3.23 13.38 -6.84
N GLY A 98 -2.56 12.24 -6.62
CA GLY A 98 -1.61 12.06 -5.52
C GLY A 98 -2.24 11.92 -4.13
N GLU A 99 -3.56 11.71 -4.04
CA GLU A 99 -4.29 11.58 -2.77
C GLU A 99 -4.07 10.23 -2.06
N VAL A 100 -3.47 9.25 -2.75
CA VAL A 100 -3.24 7.92 -2.19
C VAL A 100 -1.81 7.78 -1.68
N PRO A 101 -1.61 7.61 -0.36
CA PRO A 101 -0.27 7.48 0.19
C PRO A 101 0.40 6.18 -0.26
N ILE A 102 1.67 6.28 -0.61
CA ILE A 102 2.54 5.13 -0.78
C ILE A 102 2.83 4.48 0.58
N LEU A 103 2.80 3.14 0.61
CA LEU A 103 3.12 2.35 1.78
C LEU A 103 4.60 1.97 1.77
N ASN A 104 5.25 2.31 2.87
CA ASN A 104 6.53 1.78 3.35
C ASN A 104 6.28 1.09 4.70
N GLN A 105 7.31 0.59 5.36
CA GLN A 105 7.15 -0.11 6.64
C GLN A 105 6.38 0.73 7.69
N PHE A 106 6.67 2.03 7.77
CA PHE A 106 6.05 2.94 8.72
C PHE A 106 4.57 3.20 8.42
N SER A 107 4.27 3.64 7.20
CA SER A 107 2.90 3.94 6.76
C SER A 107 2.04 2.68 6.67
N TYR A 108 2.63 1.51 6.41
CA TYR A 108 1.92 0.24 6.52
C TYR A 108 1.43 -0.01 7.95
N GLU A 109 2.29 0.18 8.96
CA GLU A 109 1.89 0.03 10.37
C GLU A 109 0.79 1.03 10.76
N LEU A 110 0.89 2.26 10.28
CA LEU A 110 -0.11 3.31 10.51
C LEU A 110 -1.49 2.96 9.92
N TYR A 111 -1.51 2.56 8.65
CA TYR A 111 -2.75 2.49 7.88
C TYR A 111 -3.39 1.09 7.88
N MET A 112 -2.56 0.03 7.95
CA MET A 112 -3.00 -1.36 7.73
C MET A 112 -3.01 -2.20 9.01
N LYS A 113 -2.20 -1.89 10.02
CA LYS A 113 -2.26 -2.60 11.29
C LYS A 113 -3.51 -2.12 12.04
N LYS A 114 -4.36 -3.05 12.49
CA LYS A 114 -5.31 -2.77 13.57
C LYS A 114 -4.50 -2.56 14.84
N SER A 115 -3.93 -1.37 15.03
CA SER A 115 -3.60 -0.94 16.38
C SER A 115 -4.90 -0.52 17.07
N PRO A 116 -5.07 -0.79 18.38
CA PRO A 116 -6.22 -0.33 19.18
C PRO A 116 -6.11 1.18 19.42
N LEU A 117 -6.05 1.98 18.36
CA LEU A 117 -5.87 3.42 18.44
C LEU A 117 -7.14 4.05 17.88
N ASN A 118 -8.18 4.00 18.72
CA ASN A 118 -9.45 4.68 18.47
C ASN A 118 -9.38 6.18 18.83
N ASP A 119 -8.24 6.68 19.34
CA ASP A 119 -8.03 8.10 19.66
C ASP A 119 -6.89 8.69 18.83
N GLU A 120 -7.22 9.73 18.05
CA GLU A 120 -6.26 10.55 17.28
C GLU A 120 -5.10 11.05 18.15
N GLN A 121 -5.35 11.31 19.44
CA GLN A 121 -4.35 11.78 20.40
C GLN A 121 -3.23 10.75 20.63
N SER A 122 -3.56 9.46 20.66
CA SER A 122 -2.55 8.41 20.87
C SER A 122 -1.69 8.19 19.63
N VAL A 123 -2.27 8.38 18.43
CA VAL A 123 -1.50 8.41 17.18
C VAL A 123 -0.53 9.60 17.21
N VAL A 124 -1.02 10.81 17.48
CA VAL A 124 -0.16 12.02 17.54
C VAL A 124 0.95 11.89 18.58
N GLN A 125 0.68 11.28 19.74
CA GLN A 125 1.67 11.06 20.78
C GLN A 125 2.76 10.07 20.36
N THR A 126 2.37 8.93 19.77
CA THR A 126 3.31 7.94 19.21
C THR A 126 4.21 8.59 18.14
N TYR A 127 3.65 9.49 17.34
CA TYR A 127 4.41 10.26 16.35
C TYR A 127 5.44 11.20 16.97
N LYS A 128 5.03 11.96 18.00
CA LYS A 128 5.94 12.88 18.72
C LYS A 128 7.12 12.14 19.31
N GLU A 129 6.87 11.03 20.01
CA GLU A 129 7.92 10.22 20.65
C GLU A 129 8.90 9.66 19.63
N ARG A 130 8.41 9.22 18.46
CA ARG A 130 9.26 8.65 17.40
C ARG A 130 10.09 9.70 16.67
N ILE A 131 9.50 10.87 16.37
CA ILE A 131 10.24 12.01 15.79
C ILE A 131 11.36 12.43 16.75
N HIS A 132 11.07 12.50 18.05
CA HIS A 132 12.06 12.82 19.07
C HIS A 132 13.23 11.83 19.03
N SER A 133 12.95 10.52 19.03
CA SER A 133 13.97 9.47 18.94
C SER A 133 14.82 9.56 17.66
N LEU A 134 14.23 9.86 16.51
CA LEU A 134 14.97 10.02 15.25
C LEU A 134 15.88 11.27 15.26
N ILE A 135 15.42 12.36 15.88
CA ILE A 135 16.22 13.56 16.07
C ILE A 135 17.40 13.25 16.99
N GLU A 136 17.17 12.59 18.13
CA GLU A 136 18.22 12.18 19.06
C GLU A 136 19.29 11.32 18.39
N GLN A 137 18.88 10.29 17.63
CA GLN A 137 19.82 9.43 16.89
C GLN A 137 20.65 10.22 15.88
N ARG A 138 20.05 11.21 15.21
CA ARG A 138 20.75 12.06 14.23
C ARG A 138 21.71 13.04 14.89
N VAL A 139 21.33 13.61 16.04
CA VAL A 139 22.20 14.46 16.86
C VAL A 139 23.41 13.65 17.35
N VAL A 140 23.19 12.48 17.94
CA VAL A 140 24.27 11.59 18.40
C VAL A 140 25.21 11.21 17.26
N SER A 141 24.69 10.83 16.09
CA SER A 141 25.51 10.48 14.93
C SER A 141 26.41 11.64 14.47
N ASN A 142 25.91 12.88 14.49
CA ASN A 142 26.67 14.06 14.09
C ASN A 142 27.73 14.44 15.14
N VAL A 143 27.42 14.29 16.43
CA VAL A 143 28.38 14.50 17.52
C VAL A 143 29.55 13.53 17.38
N VAL A 144 29.29 12.22 17.23
CA VAL A 144 30.35 11.21 17.08
C VAL A 144 31.26 11.49 15.88
N LYS A 145 30.71 11.94 14.74
CA LYS A 145 31.50 12.32 13.56
C LYS A 145 32.39 13.54 13.79
N THR A 146 32.00 14.45 14.67
CA THR A 146 32.75 15.69 14.95
C THR A 146 33.98 15.42 15.85
N TYR A 147 33.95 14.35 16.65
CA TYR A 147 35.05 13.96 17.54
C TYR A 147 35.96 12.85 16.98
N GLN A 148 35.81 12.48 15.70
CA GLN A 148 36.69 11.54 14.98
C GLN A 148 37.68 12.25 14.04
N LEU A 149 37.98 13.53 14.30
CA LEU A 149 39.03 14.32 13.62
C LEU A 149 40.33 14.29 14.43
#